data_AF-A0AAV6UHV0-F1
#
_entry.id   AF-A0AAV6UHV0-F1
#
_cell.length_a   1.000
_cell.length_b   1.000
_cell.length_c   1.000
_cell.angle_alpha   90.00
_cell.angle_beta   90.00
_cell.angle_gamma   90.00
#
_symmetry.space_group_name_H-M   'P 1'
#
loop_
_entity.id
_entity.type
_entity.pdbx_description
1 polymer ?
#
loop_
_entity_poly.entity_id
_entity_poly.type
_entity_poly.pdbx_seq_one_letter_code
_entity_poly.pdbx_strand_id
1 'polypeptide(L)'
;MEKYRKDPLRSQRPDLPVTGPGQGGRIENAGRTSFIVRNLGLKKKIDETLNPRDAILQYAKEAEENPFWVTPAYAKTQPKPIFQAEEKSEEPPAKQQKL
;
A
#
# COMPACT_ATOMS: atom_id res chain seq x y z
N MET A 1 38.94 -30.43 28.69
CA MET A 1 37.70 -29.67 28.97
C MET A 1 37.91 -28.16 28.96
N GLU A 2 39.06 -27.62 29.38
CA GLU A 2 39.33 -26.17 29.36
C GLU A 2 39.58 -25.60 27.95
N LYS A 3 40.17 -26.38 27.04
CA LYS A 3 40.38 -25.95 25.64
C LYS A 3 39.08 -25.63 24.91
N TYR A 4 38.02 -26.42 25.12
CA TYR A 4 36.71 -26.19 24.52
C TYR A 4 35.96 -24.96 25.06
N ARG A 5 36.42 -24.38 26.17
CA ARG A 5 35.86 -23.13 26.74
C ARG A 5 36.54 -21.87 26.21
N LYS A 6 37.67 -21.99 25.51
CA LYS A 6 38.44 -20.86 24.97
C LYS A 6 38.01 -20.49 23.54
N ASP A 7 37.28 -21.36 22.85
CA ASP A 7 36.83 -21.14 21.47
C ASP A 7 35.44 -20.46 21.45
N PRO A 8 35.34 -19.17 21.08
CA PRO A 8 34.13 -18.38 21.25
C PRO A 8 32.93 -18.92 20.46
N LEU A 9 33.17 -19.55 19.31
CA LEU A 9 32.14 -20.17 18.48
C LEU A 9 31.57 -21.46 19.11
N ARG A 10 32.42 -22.26 19.74
CA ARG A 10 32.05 -23.59 20.29
C ARG A 10 31.54 -23.51 21.72
N SER A 11 31.89 -22.44 22.43
CA SER A 11 31.35 -22.11 23.75
C SER A 11 30.11 -21.22 23.70
N GLN A 12 29.64 -20.81 22.51
CA GLN A 12 28.44 -20.00 22.37
C GLN A 12 27.20 -20.85 22.70
N ARG A 13 26.47 -20.45 23.74
CA ARG A 13 25.14 -20.99 23.98
C ARG A 13 24.19 -20.49 22.89
N PRO A 14 23.22 -21.29 22.44
CA PRO A 14 22.14 -20.80 21.60
C PRO A 14 21.46 -19.58 22.23
N ASP A 15 21.06 -18.62 21.39
CA ASP A 15 20.31 -17.45 21.85
C ASP A 15 19.04 -17.90 22.56
N LEU A 16 18.84 -17.39 23.78
CA LEU A 16 17.61 -17.65 24.52
C LEU A 16 16.44 -16.93 23.85
N PRO A 17 15.22 -17.46 23.96
CA PRO A 17 14.03 -16.69 23.62
C PRO A 17 14.07 -15.37 24.38
N VAL A 18 13.68 -14.28 23.70
CA VAL A 18 13.66 -12.95 24.30
C VAL A 18 12.63 -12.98 25.42
N THR A 19 13.11 -12.84 26.65
CA THR A 19 12.32 -12.74 27.87
C THR A 19 12.61 -11.38 28.51
N GLY A 20 11.70 -10.41 28.36
CA GLY A 20 11.82 -9.03 28.81
C GLY A 20 11.40 -7.98 27.77
N PRO A 21 11.41 -6.68 28.11
CA PRO A 21 11.17 -5.61 27.16
C PRO A 21 12.18 -5.73 26.00
N GLY A 22 11.68 -5.87 24.78
CA GLY A 22 12.49 -6.23 23.60
C GLY A 22 13.79 -5.43 23.50
N GLN A 23 14.91 -6.13 23.32
CA GLN A 23 16.25 -5.56 23.25
C GLN A 23 16.93 -5.98 21.95
N GLY A 24 17.62 -5.05 21.28
CA GLY A 24 18.43 -5.36 20.10
C GLY A 24 17.64 -5.66 18.81
N GLY A 25 16.45 -5.08 18.64
CA GLY A 25 15.62 -5.26 17.44
C GLY A 25 14.78 -6.55 17.42
N ARG A 26 14.88 -7.39 18.46
CA ARG A 26 13.99 -8.52 18.67
C ARG A 26 12.89 -8.13 19.65
N ILE A 27 11.65 -8.27 19.23
CA ILE A 27 10.44 -8.05 20.03
C ILE A 27 9.99 -9.41 20.54
N GLU A 28 9.51 -9.50 21.79
CA GLU A 28 8.92 -10.75 22.27
C GLU A 28 7.75 -11.20 21.40
N ASN A 29 7.55 -12.52 21.35
CA ASN A 29 6.35 -13.12 20.81
C ASN A 29 5.16 -12.72 21.71
N ALA A 30 4.51 -11.62 21.35
CA ALA A 30 3.28 -11.08 21.94
C ALA A 30 3.41 -10.37 23.31
N GLY A 31 3.95 -9.14 23.29
CA GLY A 31 3.70 -8.16 24.36
C GLY A 31 2.25 -7.60 24.34
N ARG A 32 1.85 -6.87 25.39
CA ARG A 32 0.54 -6.17 25.51
C ARG A 32 0.14 -5.33 24.29
N THR A 33 1.11 -4.87 23.48
CA THR A 33 0.89 -4.06 22.27
C THR A 33 0.70 -4.87 20.99
N SER A 34 0.86 -6.20 21.03
CA SER A 34 0.68 -7.08 19.86
C SER A 34 -0.71 -6.96 19.23
N PHE A 35 -1.74 -6.76 20.05
CA PHE A 35 -3.10 -6.51 19.58
C PHE A 35 -3.22 -5.19 18.79
N ILE A 36 -2.54 -4.12 19.23
CA ILE A 36 -2.58 -2.82 18.56
C ILE A 36 -1.88 -2.90 17.19
N VAL A 37 -0.70 -3.53 17.14
CA VAL A 37 0.06 -3.72 15.90
C VAL A 37 -0.70 -4.59 14.90
N ARG A 38 -1.30 -5.69 15.38
CA ARG A 38 -2.15 -6.56 14.55
C ARG A 38 -3.37 -5.83 14.04
N ASN A 39 -4.05 -5.06 14.88
CA ASN A 39 -5.23 -4.29 14.48
C ASN A 39 -4.88 -3.17 13.50
N LEU A 40 -3.70 -2.54 13.62
CA LEU A 40 -3.23 -1.54 12.66
C LEU A 40 -2.90 -2.18 11.30
N GLY A 41 -2.23 -3.33 11.29
CA GLY A 41 -1.92 -4.07 10.06
C GLY A 41 -3.15 -4.66 9.35
N LEU A 42 -4.23 -4.94 10.10
CA LEU A 42 -5.50 -5.44 9.56
C LEU A 42 -6.46 -4.32 9.14
N LYS A 43 -6.34 -3.11 9.69
CA LYS A 43 -7.21 -1.99 9.35
C LYS A 43 -6.79 -1.43 7.99
N LYS A 44 -7.45 -1.96 6.95
CA LYS A 44 -7.59 -1.40 5.61
C LYS A 44 -6.37 -0.61 5.14
N LYS A 45 -5.33 -1.33 4.76
CA LYS A 45 -4.51 -0.85 3.67
C LYS A 45 -5.46 -0.66 2.49
N ILE A 46 -5.61 0.57 2.03
CA ILE A 46 -5.94 0.79 0.61
C ILE A 46 -4.90 -0.05 -0.12
N ASP A 47 -5.32 -1.03 -0.91
CA ASP A 47 -4.41 -1.97 -1.55
C ASP A 47 -3.28 -1.15 -2.20
N GLU A 48 -2.08 -1.22 -1.61
CA GLU A 48 -0.89 -0.50 -2.11
C GLU A 48 -0.53 -1.00 -3.53
N THR A 49 -1.12 -2.13 -3.93
CA THR A 49 -1.08 -2.77 -5.25
C THR A 49 -2.03 -2.15 -6.26
N LEU A 50 -3.02 -1.36 -5.83
CA LEU A 50 -3.95 -0.69 -6.72
C LEU A 50 -3.29 0.59 -7.23
N ASN A 51 -3.11 0.69 -8.55
CA ASN A 51 -2.56 1.91 -9.14
C ASN A 51 -3.39 3.12 -8.67
N PRO A 52 -2.76 4.23 -8.26
CA PRO A 52 -3.48 5.39 -7.72
C PRO A 52 -4.51 5.96 -8.71
N ARG A 53 -4.26 5.77 -10.01
CA ARG A 53 -5.18 6.12 -11.09
C ARG A 53 -6.49 5.34 -11.03
N ASP A 54 -6.40 4.02 -10.88
CA ASP A 54 -7.57 3.14 -10.89
C ASP A 54 -8.43 3.37 -9.65
N ALA A 55 -7.79 3.65 -8.51
CA ALA A 55 -8.48 4.03 -7.28
C ALA A 55 -9.29 5.32 -7.46
N ILE A 56 -8.71 6.38 -8.03
CA ILE A 56 -9.42 7.64 -8.30
C ILE A 56 -10.56 7.42 -9.30
N LEU A 57 -10.34 6.59 -10.33
CA LEU A 57 -11.33 6.33 -11.38
C LEU A 57 -12.57 5.59 -10.83
N GLN A 58 -12.42 4.72 -9.84
CA GLN A 58 -13.55 4.05 -9.19
C GLN A 58 -14.52 5.04 -8.54
N TYR A 59 -13.99 6.09 -7.92
CA TYR A 59 -14.80 7.13 -7.25
C TYR A 59 -15.34 8.19 -8.22
N ALA A 60 -14.90 8.21 -9.49
CA ALA A 60 -15.37 9.20 -10.47
C ALA A 60 -16.90 9.09 -10.70
N LYS A 61 -17.43 7.87 -10.82
CA LYS A 61 -18.87 7.63 -11.00
C LYS A 61 -19.69 8.10 -9.79
N GLU A 62 -19.22 7.80 -8.59
CA GLU A 62 -19.89 8.17 -7.35
C GLU A 62 -19.91 9.70 -7.16
N ALA A 63 -18.83 10.38 -7.57
CA ALA A 63 -18.75 11.84 -7.56
C ALA A 63 -19.65 12.53 -8.59
N GLU A 64 -19.93 11.88 -9.73
CA GLU A 64 -20.89 12.36 -10.73
C GLU A 64 -22.34 12.21 -10.25
N GLU A 65 -22.67 11.08 -9.61
CA GLU A 65 -24.03 10.78 -9.16
C GLU A 65 -24.45 11.62 -7.94
N ASN A 66 -23.57 11.81 -6.95
CA ASN A 66 -23.87 12.55 -5.72
C ASN A 66 -22.89 13.70 -5.45
N PRO A 67 -22.98 14.79 -6.22
CA PRO A 67 -22.11 15.95 -6.08
C PRO A 67 -22.44 16.74 -4.80
N PHE A 68 -21.67 16.56 -3.72
CA PHE A 68 -21.94 17.25 -2.44
C PHE A 68 -21.12 18.54 -2.22
N TRP A 69 -19.80 18.52 -2.48
CA TRP A 69 -18.90 19.60 -2.04
C TRP A 69 -18.58 20.67 -3.09
N VAL A 70 -18.29 20.29 -4.33
CA VAL A 70 -17.60 21.20 -5.29
C VAL A 70 -18.39 21.34 -6.59
N THR A 71 -18.80 20.20 -7.15
CA THR A 71 -19.51 20.07 -8.42
C THR A 71 -20.80 20.89 -8.55
N PRO A 72 -21.65 21.09 -7.52
CA PRO A 72 -22.88 21.88 -7.66
C PRO A 72 -22.65 23.36 -8.01
N ALA A 73 -21.54 23.94 -7.54
CA ALA A 73 -21.20 25.33 -7.79
C ALA A 73 -20.64 25.52 -9.21
N TYR A 74 -19.70 24.67 -9.59
CA TYR A 74 -19.04 24.75 -10.91
C TYR A 74 -19.97 24.32 -12.06
N ALA A 75 -20.92 23.42 -11.83
CA ALA A 75 -21.91 23.04 -12.84
C ALA A 75 -22.71 24.24 -13.40
N LYS A 76 -22.91 25.29 -12.58
CA LYS A 76 -23.67 26.49 -12.97
C LYS A 76 -22.82 27.55 -13.65
N THR A 77 -21.55 27.66 -13.28
CA THR A 77 -20.70 28.80 -13.65
C THR A 77 -19.62 28.44 -14.69
N GLN A 78 -19.38 27.14 -14.93
CA GLN A 78 -18.31 26.70 -15.79
C GLN A 78 -18.69 26.87 -17.27
N PRO A 79 -17.90 27.64 -18.06
CA PRO A 79 -18.12 27.75 -19.49
C PRO A 79 -17.86 26.40 -20.17
N LYS A 80 -18.69 26.06 -21.15
CA LYS A 80 -18.46 24.86 -21.97
C LYS A 80 -17.21 25.09 -22.82
N PRO A 81 -16.16 24.27 -22.68
CA PRO A 81 -14.98 24.43 -23.50
C PRO A 81 -15.31 24.09 -24.95
N ILE A 82 -14.90 24.97 -25.87
CA ILE A 82 -15.02 24.77 -27.32
C ILE A 82 -13.67 24.24 -27.79
N PHE A 83 -13.45 22.95 -27.64
CA PHE A 83 -12.33 22.28 -28.28
C PHE A 83 -12.71 21.92 -29.72
N GLN A 84 -11.76 21.93 -30.65
CA GLN A 84 -11.96 21.15 -31.88
C GLN A 84 -12.29 19.72 -31.47
N ALA A 85 -13.35 19.15 -32.05
CA ALA A 85 -13.61 17.73 -31.87
C ALA A 85 -12.41 16.99 -32.45
N GLU A 86 -11.57 16.43 -31.58
CA GLU A 86 -10.68 15.37 -31.99
C GLU A 86 -11.60 14.26 -32.52
N GLU A 87 -11.54 14.02 -33.83
CA GLU A 87 -12.13 12.81 -34.39
C GLU A 87 -11.67 11.67 -33.49
N LYS A 88 -12.62 10.95 -32.89
CA LYS A 88 -12.33 9.68 -32.23
C LYS A 88 -11.63 8.82 -33.27
N SER A 89 -10.30 8.84 -33.27
CA SER A 89 -9.53 7.83 -33.95
C SER A 89 -9.85 6.53 -33.23
N GLU A 90 -10.74 5.74 -33.80
CA GLU A 90 -10.72 4.30 -33.63
C GLU A 90 -9.29 3.85 -33.93
N GLU A 91 -8.49 3.65 -32.88
CA GLU A 91 -7.20 3.00 -33.02
C GLU A 91 -7.45 1.58 -33.58
N PRO A 92 -6.93 1.25 -34.77
CA PRO A 92 -7.01 -0.11 -35.26
C PRO A 92 -6.11 -1.03 -34.40
N PRO A 93 -6.48 -2.31 -34.22
CA PRO A 93 -5.80 -3.21 -33.28
C PRO A 93 -4.33 -3.38 -33.65
N ALA A 94 -3.47 -3.25 -32.63
CA ALA A 94 -2.02 -3.38 -32.71
C ALA A 94 -1.58 -4.56 -33.62
N LYS A 95 -0.86 -4.22 -34.69
CA LYS A 95 -0.22 -5.18 -35.58
C LYS A 95 0.88 -5.90 -34.79
N GLN A 96 0.65 -7.17 -34.46
CA GLN A 96 1.66 -8.08 -33.93
C GLN A 96 2.85 -8.11 -34.88
N GLN A 97 4.00 -7.56 -34.47
CA GLN A 97 5.25 -7.78 -35.17
C GLN A 97 5.85 -9.11 -34.69
N LYS A 98 5.79 -10.14 -35.54
CA LYS A 98 6.68 -11.29 -35.43
C LYS A 98 8.04 -10.89 -36.00
N LEU A 99 9.07 -10.92 -35.16
CA LEU A 99 10.43 -11.24 -35.56
C LEU A 99 11.04 -12.17 -34.51
#